data_AF-A0A8H3BTN1-F1
#
_entry.id   AF-A0A8H3BTN1-F1
#
_cell.length_a   1.000
_cell.length_b   1.000
_cell.length_c   1.000
_cell.angle_alpha   90.00
_cell.angle_beta   90.00
_cell.angle_gamma   90.00
#
_symmetry.space_group_name_H-M   'P 1'
#
loop_
_entity.id
_entity.type
_entity.pdbx_description
1 polymer ?
#
loop_
_entity_poly.entity_id
_entity_poly.type
_entity_poly.pdbx_seq_one_letter_code
_entity_poly.pdbx_strand_id
1 'polypeptide(L)'
;MLGSMVHGAETQEEEVLKMLVLNDLAKIHGIKLETLRDELFERMHVFDWSRNINSMGAFGVFGPNQFRDVYQSLTRPAANSRLHFAGETISTTHGWVAGALESADRVFEQLWCSHGLQQSEPDMDTWVRRLDSLNKEWCARTGVPREALTKQVILK
;
A
#
# COMPACT_ATOMS: atom_id res chain seq x y z
N MET A 1 -10.53 10.21 -16.54
CA MET A 1 -10.42 9.99 -15.08
C MET A 1 -9.87 11.26 -14.45
N LEU A 2 -10.25 11.62 -13.22
CA LEU A 2 -9.80 12.86 -12.56
C LEU A 2 -8.27 13.06 -12.56
N GLY A 3 -7.49 11.97 -12.54
CA GLY A 3 -6.02 12.02 -12.66
C GLY A 3 -5.51 12.72 -13.94
N SER A 4 -6.29 12.72 -15.02
CA SER A 4 -5.93 13.45 -16.24
C SER A 4 -6.04 14.96 -16.11
N MET A 5 -6.51 15.49 -14.98
CA MET A 5 -6.54 16.93 -14.68
C MET A 5 -5.39 17.34 -13.75
N VAL A 6 -4.53 16.40 -13.34
CA VAL A 6 -3.37 16.65 -12.47
C VAL A 6 -2.16 17.01 -13.33
N HIS A 7 -2.13 18.27 -13.77
CA HIS A 7 -1.11 18.79 -14.69
C HIS A 7 -0.11 19.78 -14.07
N GLY A 8 -0.24 20.06 -12.77
CA GLY A 8 0.60 21.01 -12.04
C GLY A 8 -0.19 22.23 -11.57
N ALA A 9 0.41 22.96 -10.63
CA ALA A 9 -0.18 24.13 -9.98
C ALA A 9 -0.62 25.18 -11.02
N GLU A 10 -1.79 25.78 -10.82
CA GLU A 10 -2.29 26.94 -11.57
C GLU A 10 -2.62 26.66 -13.05
N THR A 11 -2.89 25.40 -13.39
CA THR A 11 -3.34 25.01 -14.74
C THR A 11 -4.86 25.13 -14.88
N GLN A 12 -5.34 25.34 -16.11
CA GLN A 12 -6.78 25.40 -16.39
C GLN A 12 -7.49 24.11 -15.99
N GLU A 13 -6.83 22.97 -16.20
CA GLU A 13 -7.31 21.65 -15.80
C GLU A 13 -7.45 21.53 -14.28
N GLU A 14 -6.50 22.08 -13.52
CA GLU A 14 -6.56 22.06 -12.06
C GLU A 14 -7.66 22.98 -11.51
N GLU A 15 -7.94 24.12 -12.15
CA GLU A 15 -9.10 24.95 -11.78
C GLU A 15 -10.44 24.24 -12.07
N VAL A 16 -10.54 23.48 -13.16
CA VAL A 16 -11.71 22.63 -13.42
C VAL A 16 -11.86 21.56 -12.33
N LEU A 17 -10.76 20.91 -11.95
CA LEU A 17 -10.74 19.91 -10.87
C LEU A 17 -11.13 20.53 -9.53
N LYS A 18 -10.59 21.70 -9.20
CA LYS A 18 -10.93 22.47 -7.99
C LYS A 18 -12.41 22.79 -7.94
N MET A 19 -12.98 23.36 -9.00
CA MET A 19 -14.40 23.70 -9.03
C MET A 19 -15.30 22.46 -8.95
N LEU A 20 -14.89 21.34 -9.53
CA LEU A 20 -15.60 20.07 -9.40
C LEU A 20 -15.62 19.59 -7.94
N VAL A 21 -14.45 19.53 -7.28
CA VAL A 21 -14.33 19.12 -5.88
C VAL A 21 -15.11 20.05 -4.96
N LEU A 22 -14.99 21.36 -5.12
CA LEU A 22 -15.72 22.34 -4.31
C LEU A 22 -17.24 22.23 -4.50
N ASN A 23 -17.71 22.01 -5.72
CA ASN A 23 -19.13 21.81 -6.00
C ASN A 23 -19.68 20.54 -5.34
N ASP A 24 -18.91 19.45 -5.36
CA ASP A 24 -19.32 18.19 -4.73
C ASP A 24 -19.29 18.30 -3.20
N LEU A 25 -18.28 18.94 -2.62
CA LEU A 25 -18.23 19.25 -1.18
C LEU A 25 -19.40 20.13 -0.75
N ALA A 26 -19.72 21.18 -1.52
CA ALA A 26 -20.85 22.06 -1.25
C ALA A 26 -22.17 21.28 -1.18
N LYS A 27 -22.39 20.36 -2.12
CA LYS A 27 -23.57 19.48 -2.14
C LYS A 27 -23.61 18.50 -0.97
N ILE A 28 -22.50 17.82 -0.67
CA ILE A 28 -22.42 16.82 0.41
C ILE A 28 -22.67 17.48 1.77
N HIS A 29 -22.13 18.68 1.99
CA HIS A 29 -22.22 19.39 3.27
C HIS A 29 -23.40 20.37 3.36
N GLY A 30 -24.17 20.56 2.28
CA GLY A 30 -25.32 21.47 2.26
C GLY A 30 -24.95 22.95 2.42
N ILE A 31 -23.74 23.32 2.04
CA ILE A 31 -23.23 24.70 2.10
C ILE A 31 -23.25 25.33 0.71
N LYS A 32 -23.34 26.65 0.65
CA LYS A 32 -23.27 27.39 -0.61
C LYS A 32 -21.86 27.27 -1.19
N LEU A 33 -21.77 27.07 -2.51
CA LEU A 33 -20.49 26.95 -3.21
C LEU A 33 -19.66 28.23 -3.05
N GLU A 34 -20.31 29.39 -3.06
CA GLU A 34 -19.67 30.69 -2.92
C GLU A 34 -19.00 30.80 -1.55
N THR A 35 -19.70 30.42 -0.48
CA THR A 35 -19.14 30.37 0.87
C THR A 35 -17.93 29.43 0.94
N LEU A 36 -18.03 28.22 0.36
CA LEU A 36 -16.92 27.28 0.37
C LEU A 36 -15.72 27.79 -0.45
N ARG A 37 -15.95 28.37 -1.62
CA ARG A 37 -14.91 28.84 -2.56
C ARG A 37 -14.26 30.14 -2.13
N ASP A 38 -15.05 31.10 -1.66
CA ASP A 38 -14.59 32.49 -1.45
C ASP A 38 -14.18 32.75 0.01
N GLU A 39 -14.77 32.02 0.96
CA GLU A 39 -14.54 32.27 2.40
C GLU A 39 -13.74 31.16 3.08
N LEU A 40 -13.90 29.89 2.68
CA LEU A 40 -13.34 28.73 3.38
C LEU A 40 -12.17 28.05 2.65
N PHE A 41 -12.06 28.23 1.33
CA PHE A 41 -11.02 27.61 0.54
C PHE A 41 -9.71 28.40 0.63
N GLU A 42 -8.63 27.72 1.02
CA GLU A 42 -7.29 28.32 1.09
C GLU A 42 -6.37 27.80 -0.01
N ARG A 43 -6.22 26.47 -0.12
CA ARG A 43 -5.28 25.85 -1.06
C ARG A 43 -5.72 24.44 -1.43
N MET A 44 -5.36 24.04 -2.65
CA MET A 44 -5.47 22.66 -3.12
C MET A 44 -4.08 22.11 -3.46
N HIS A 45 -3.85 20.84 -3.17
CA HIS A 45 -2.72 20.08 -3.70
C HIS A 45 -3.23 18.72 -4.14
N VAL A 46 -2.88 18.32 -5.36
CA VAL A 46 -3.33 17.07 -5.95
C VAL A 46 -2.14 16.23 -6.36
N PHE A 47 -2.25 14.92 -6.14
CA PHE A 47 -1.22 13.96 -6.47
C PHE A 47 -1.82 12.79 -7.25
N ASP A 48 -1.25 12.49 -8.42
CA ASP A 48 -1.60 11.31 -9.22
C ASP A 48 -0.49 10.25 -9.11
N TRP A 49 -0.75 9.22 -8.32
CA TRP A 49 0.14 8.08 -8.14
C TRP A 49 0.46 7.34 -9.43
N SER A 50 -0.44 7.37 -10.42
CA SER A 50 -0.26 6.69 -11.72
C SER A 50 0.79 7.38 -12.59
N ARG A 51 0.99 8.69 -12.40
CA ARG A 51 1.98 9.50 -13.13
C ARG A 51 3.32 9.60 -12.40
N ASN A 52 3.42 9.09 -11.18
CA ASN A 52 4.69 9.06 -10.45
C ASN A 52 5.65 8.03 -11.07
N ILE A 53 6.85 8.45 -11.48
CA ILE A 53 7.82 7.58 -12.15
C ILE A 53 8.36 6.45 -11.26
N ASN A 54 8.33 6.61 -9.94
CA ASN A 54 8.86 5.63 -9.00
C ASN A 54 7.82 4.59 -8.58
N SER A 55 6.53 4.94 -8.54
CA SER A 55 5.46 4.00 -8.17
C SER A 55 4.63 3.49 -9.35
N MET A 56 4.49 4.29 -10.43
CA MET A 56 3.73 3.99 -11.65
C MET A 56 2.29 3.49 -11.38
N GLY A 57 1.71 3.93 -10.28
CA GLY A 57 0.48 3.40 -9.70
C GLY A 57 0.40 3.68 -8.21
N ALA A 58 -0.77 3.45 -7.63
CA ALA A 58 -1.02 3.64 -6.20
C ALA A 58 -0.63 2.40 -5.37
N PHE A 59 -1.10 1.23 -5.79
CA PHE A 59 -0.86 -0.06 -5.16
C PHE A 59 -1.18 -1.19 -6.15
N GLY A 60 -0.72 -2.40 -5.85
CA GLY A 60 -1.02 -3.62 -6.56
C GLY A 60 -2.49 -3.98 -6.47
N VAL A 61 -3.11 -4.20 -7.62
CA VAL A 61 -4.45 -4.78 -7.70
C VAL A 61 -4.36 -5.94 -8.67
N PHE A 62 -4.41 -7.15 -8.14
CA PHE A 62 -4.36 -8.35 -8.96
C PHE A 62 -5.71 -8.58 -9.65
N GLY A 63 -5.63 -8.85 -10.95
CA GLY A 63 -6.73 -9.36 -11.73
C GLY A 63 -7.04 -10.82 -11.40
N PRO A 64 -8.09 -11.38 -12.03
CA PRO A 64 -8.49 -12.77 -11.82
C PRO A 64 -7.31 -13.74 -12.01
N ASN A 65 -7.20 -14.70 -11.09
CA ASN A 65 -6.19 -15.77 -11.09
C ASN A 65 -4.71 -15.33 -10.93
N GLN A 66 -4.40 -14.03 -10.83
CA GLN A 66 -3.00 -13.58 -10.69
C GLN A 66 -2.38 -13.95 -9.32
N PHE A 67 -3.18 -14.10 -8.27
CA PHE A 67 -2.69 -14.66 -7.00
C PHE A 67 -2.24 -16.11 -7.09
N ARG A 68 -2.78 -16.88 -8.04
CA ARG A 68 -2.40 -18.28 -8.21
C ARG A 68 -1.10 -18.40 -8.98
N ASP A 69 -0.98 -17.68 -10.10
CA ASP A 69 0.11 -17.91 -11.06
C ASP A 69 1.26 -16.91 -10.89
N VAL A 70 0.93 -15.62 -10.80
CA VAL A 70 1.92 -14.53 -10.78
C VAL A 70 2.55 -14.39 -9.39
N TYR A 71 1.73 -14.40 -8.33
CA TYR A 71 2.20 -14.26 -6.95
C TYR A 71 3.22 -15.32 -6.56
N GLN A 72 2.97 -16.58 -6.94
CA GLN A 72 3.89 -17.70 -6.66
C GLN A 72 5.24 -17.50 -7.35
N SER A 73 5.24 -16.93 -8.56
CA SER A 73 6.46 -16.65 -9.31
C SER A 73 7.24 -15.48 -8.69
N LEU A 74 6.54 -14.43 -8.24
CA LEU A 74 7.15 -13.24 -7.64
C LEU A 74 7.73 -13.46 -6.23
N THR A 75 7.16 -14.39 -5.46
CA THR A 75 7.61 -14.69 -4.08
C THR A 75 8.79 -15.66 -4.01
N ARG A 76 9.13 -16.32 -5.13
CA ARG A 76 10.26 -17.24 -5.22
C ARG A 76 11.59 -16.48 -5.28
N PRO A 77 12.59 -16.84 -4.45
CA PRO A 77 13.95 -16.32 -4.61
C PRO A 77 14.52 -16.63 -5.98
N ALA A 78 15.30 -15.69 -6.53
CA ALA A 78 15.98 -15.81 -7.81
C ALA A 78 17.50 -15.75 -7.64
N ALA A 79 18.23 -16.01 -8.73
CA ALA A 79 19.69 -15.94 -8.79
C ALA A 79 20.41 -16.77 -7.69
N ASN A 80 19.96 -18.01 -7.47
CA ASN A 80 20.44 -18.90 -6.40
C ASN A 80 20.33 -18.26 -5.01
N SER A 81 19.14 -17.75 -4.68
CA SER A 81 18.81 -17.08 -3.40
C SER A 81 19.65 -15.83 -3.12
N ARG A 82 20.00 -15.07 -4.18
CA ARG A 82 20.69 -13.77 -4.06
C ARG A 82 19.82 -12.59 -4.48
N LEU A 83 18.63 -12.87 -5.03
CA LEU A 83 17.65 -11.85 -5.40
C LEU A 83 16.30 -12.21 -4.79
N HIS A 84 15.75 -11.29 -4.02
CA HIS A 84 14.46 -11.44 -3.36
C HIS A 84 13.61 -10.21 -3.65
N PHE A 85 12.33 -10.42 -3.92
CA PHE A 85 11.37 -9.34 -4.12
C PHE A 85 10.55 -9.14 -2.85
N ALA A 86 10.41 -7.88 -2.44
CA ALA A 86 9.56 -7.42 -1.36
C ALA A 86 8.82 -6.15 -1.80
N GLY A 87 7.74 -5.84 -1.10
CA GLY A 87 6.80 -4.76 -1.42
C GLY A 87 5.38 -5.21 -1.15
N GLU A 88 4.45 -4.26 -1.04
CA GLU A 88 3.06 -4.57 -0.69
C GLU A 88 2.41 -5.54 -1.70
N THR A 89 2.68 -5.38 -3.00
CA THR A 89 2.21 -6.29 -4.06
C THR A 89 2.76 -7.71 -3.94
N ILE A 90 3.88 -7.89 -3.23
CA ILE A 90 4.54 -9.18 -2.98
C ILE A 90 4.13 -9.73 -1.60
N SER A 91 2.89 -9.43 -1.20
CA SER A 91 2.18 -9.96 -0.04
C SER A 91 0.73 -10.32 -0.42
N THR A 92 -0.03 -10.84 0.54
CA THR A 92 -1.48 -11.03 0.41
C THR A 92 -2.29 -9.82 0.87
N THR A 93 -1.65 -8.75 1.33
CA THR A 93 -2.30 -7.61 1.99
C THR A 93 -2.05 -6.33 1.19
N HIS A 94 -2.53 -6.32 -0.06
CA HIS A 94 -2.28 -5.23 -1.01
C HIS A 94 -2.87 -3.90 -0.56
N GLY A 95 -2.22 -2.78 -0.91
CA GLY A 95 -2.67 -1.43 -0.59
C GLY A 95 -2.43 -0.99 0.86
N TRP A 96 -1.78 -1.83 1.68
CA TRP A 96 -1.51 -1.54 3.09
C TRP A 96 -0.03 -1.66 3.42
N VAL A 97 0.42 -0.85 4.38
CA VAL A 97 1.77 -0.92 4.96
C VAL A 97 2.06 -2.31 5.55
N ALA A 98 1.04 -2.96 6.10
CA ALA A 98 1.14 -4.32 6.61
C ALA A 98 1.66 -5.29 5.54
N GLY A 99 1.18 -5.21 4.30
CA GLY A 99 1.65 -6.06 3.22
C GLY A 99 3.14 -5.86 2.90
N ALA A 100 3.61 -4.61 2.91
CA ALA A 100 5.04 -4.33 2.73
C ALA A 100 5.88 -4.98 3.85
N LEU A 101 5.44 -4.87 5.10
CA LEU A 101 6.13 -5.46 6.25
C LEU A 101 6.13 -7.00 6.19
N GLU A 102 4.99 -7.61 5.89
CA GLU A 102 4.87 -9.07 5.73
C GLU A 102 5.81 -9.61 4.66
N SER A 103 5.91 -8.91 3.53
CA SER A 103 6.82 -9.32 2.45
C SER A 103 8.30 -9.19 2.84
N ALA A 104 8.65 -8.17 3.62
CA ALA A 104 10.01 -7.94 4.08
C ALA A 104 10.44 -9.02 5.09
N ASP A 105 9.54 -9.39 6.00
CA ASP A 105 9.73 -10.47 6.96
C ASP A 105 9.99 -11.82 6.26
N ARG A 106 9.14 -12.17 5.28
CA ARG A 106 9.37 -13.36 4.43
C ARG A 106 10.75 -13.34 3.76
N VAL A 107 11.19 -12.20 3.22
CA VAL A 107 12.50 -12.09 2.57
C VAL A 107 13.64 -12.28 3.57
N PHE A 108 13.50 -11.74 4.78
CA PHE A 108 14.47 -11.97 5.86
C PHE A 108 14.59 -13.46 6.19
N GLU A 109 13.47 -14.17 6.38
CA GLU A 109 13.47 -15.62 6.62
C GLU A 109 14.14 -16.40 5.48
N GLN A 110 13.86 -16.01 4.23
CA GLN A 110 14.47 -16.65 3.06
C GLN A 110 15.99 -16.47 3.04
N LEU A 111 16.50 -15.26 3.31
CA LEU A 111 17.94 -14.98 3.38
C LEU A 111 18.61 -15.70 4.55
N TRP A 112 17.96 -15.71 5.71
CA TRP A 112 18.44 -16.37 6.91
C TRP A 112 18.66 -17.86 6.69
N CYS A 113 17.66 -18.52 6.07
CA CYS A 113 17.73 -19.93 5.73
C CYS A 113 18.73 -20.22 4.60
N SER A 114 18.79 -19.39 3.55
CA SER A 114 19.62 -19.67 2.38
C SER A 114 21.12 -19.47 2.61
N HIS A 115 21.50 -18.61 3.55
CA HIS A 115 22.91 -18.31 3.85
C HIS A 115 23.46 -19.02 5.09
N GLY A 116 22.70 -19.92 5.70
CA GLY A 116 23.18 -20.69 6.87
C GLY A 116 23.46 -19.81 8.10
N LEU A 117 22.87 -18.61 8.18
CA LEU A 117 23.07 -17.64 9.25
C LEU A 117 22.45 -18.07 10.59
N GLN A 118 21.77 -19.22 10.62
CA GLN A 118 21.26 -19.84 11.84
C GLN A 118 22.33 -20.08 12.92
N GLN A 119 23.61 -20.12 12.56
CA GLN A 119 24.69 -20.46 13.50
C GLN A 119 25.46 -19.24 14.08
N SER A 120 25.19 -17.99 13.69
CA SER A 120 26.07 -16.82 14.00
C SER A 120 25.46 -15.66 14.83
N GLU A 121 24.56 -15.94 15.80
CA GLU A 121 23.97 -15.05 16.86
C GLU A 121 22.79 -14.08 16.53
N PRO A 122 21.98 -13.63 17.53
CA PRO A 122 21.53 -14.30 18.77
C PRO A 122 20.16 -14.97 18.55
N ASP A 123 19.84 -15.94 19.42
CA ASP A 123 18.55 -16.64 19.60
C ASP A 123 17.42 -16.23 18.64
N MET A 124 17.12 -17.08 17.65
CA MET A 124 15.94 -16.94 16.78
C MET A 124 14.67 -16.68 17.60
N ASP A 125 14.57 -17.18 18.84
CA ASP A 125 13.42 -16.90 19.71
C ASP A 125 13.33 -15.40 20.05
N THR A 126 14.43 -14.65 20.11
CA THR A 126 14.37 -13.19 20.36
C THR A 126 13.80 -12.43 19.16
N TRP A 127 14.19 -12.80 17.94
CA TRP A 127 13.62 -12.21 16.72
C TRP A 127 12.18 -12.62 16.50
N VAL A 128 11.87 -13.91 16.67
CA VAL A 128 10.50 -14.44 16.62
C VAL A 128 9.64 -13.77 17.68
N ARG A 129 10.13 -13.58 18.91
CA ARG A 129 9.40 -12.84 19.97
C ARG A 129 9.17 -11.38 19.60
N ARG A 130 10.12 -10.71 18.94
CA ARG A 130 9.95 -9.33 18.45
C ARG A 130 8.91 -9.25 17.35
N LEU A 131 8.92 -10.19 16.40
CA LEU A 131 7.92 -10.28 15.35
C LEU A 131 6.54 -10.64 15.89
N ASP A 132 6.45 -11.58 16.84
CA ASP A 132 5.22 -11.91 17.56
C ASP A 132 4.69 -10.71 18.34
N SER A 133 5.58 -9.93 18.98
CA SER A 133 5.22 -8.70 19.67
C SER A 133 4.69 -7.66 18.70
N LEU A 134 5.38 -7.43 17.57
CA LEU A 134 4.94 -6.52 16.52
C LEU A 134 3.59 -6.95 15.94
N ASN A 135 3.42 -8.24 15.65
CA ASN A 135 2.17 -8.82 15.14
C ASN A 135 1.03 -8.65 16.15
N LYS A 136 1.26 -8.91 17.43
CA LYS A 136 0.27 -8.73 18.50
C LYS A 136 -0.07 -7.25 18.70
N GLU A 137 0.92 -6.36 18.70
CA GLU A 137 0.71 -4.92 18.84
C GLU A 137 -0.07 -4.35 17.64
N TRP A 138 0.28 -4.74 16.41
CA TRP A 138 -0.42 -4.32 15.20
C TRP A 138 -1.85 -4.86 15.14
N CYS A 139 -2.06 -6.16 15.38
CA CYS A 139 -3.41 -6.74 15.43
C CYS A 139 -4.27 -6.12 16.54
N ALA A 140 -3.70 -5.85 17.72
CA ALA A 140 -4.42 -5.24 18.83
C ALA A 140 -4.78 -3.77 18.58
N ARG A 141 -3.90 -3.00 17.93
CA ARG A 141 -4.13 -1.58 17.60
C ARG A 141 -5.11 -1.40 16.44
N THR A 142 -5.14 -2.33 15.49
CA THR A 142 -6.04 -2.26 14.33
C THR A 142 -7.37 -2.97 14.55
N GLY A 143 -7.46 -3.88 15.54
CA GLY A 143 -8.64 -4.70 15.79
C GLY A 143 -8.93 -5.72 14.68
N VAL A 144 -8.02 -5.89 13.70
CA VAL A 144 -8.21 -6.80 12.57
C VAL A 144 -7.30 -8.02 12.73
N PRO A 145 -7.85 -9.24 12.94
CA PRO A 145 -7.05 -10.44 12.99
C PRO A 145 -6.46 -10.75 11.61
N ARG A 146 -5.19 -11.16 11.55
CA ARG A 146 -4.45 -11.45 10.29
C ARG A 146 -5.20 -12.40 9.35
N GLU A 147 -5.92 -13.38 9.90
CA GLU A 147 -6.78 -14.31 9.15
C GLU A 147 -7.93 -13.62 8.40
N ALA A 148 -8.43 -12.49 8.92
CA ALA A 148 -9.45 -11.68 8.26
C ALA A 148 -8.87 -10.87 7.08
N LEU A 149 -7.60 -10.44 7.16
CA LEU A 149 -6.90 -9.79 6.04
C LEU A 149 -6.68 -10.77 4.89
N THR A 150 -6.31 -12.02 5.18
CA THR A 150 -6.16 -13.07 4.16
C THR A 150 -7.50 -13.43 3.49
N LYS A 151 -8.62 -13.33 4.23
CA LYS A 151 -9.98 -13.61 3.71
C LYS A 151 -10.56 -12.49 2.85
N GLN A 152 -10.09 -11.25 2.97
CA GLN A 152 -10.55 -10.14 2.11
C GLN A 152 -10.14 -10.29 0.64
N VAL A 153 -9.16 -11.14 0.34
CA VAL A 153 -8.65 -11.39 -1.01
C VAL A 153 -9.34 -12.57 -1.71
N ILE A 154 -10.00 -13.46 -0.97
CA ILE A 154 -10.52 -14.74 -1.51
C ILE A 154 -12.06 -14.79 -1.59
N LEU A 155 -12.77 -13.85 -0.96
CA LEU A 155 -14.25 -13.85 -0.98
C LEU A 155 -14.82 -12.50 -1.44
N LYS A 156 -14.77 -12.27 -2.76
CA LYS A 156 -15.84 -11.66 -3.55
C LYS A 156 -15.90 -12.32 -4.91
#